data_AF-A0A949GYE0-F1
#
_entry.id   AF-A0A949GYE0-F1
#
_cell.length_a   1.000
_cell.length_b   1.000
_cell.length_c   1.000
_cell.angle_alpha   90.00
_cell.angle_beta   90.00
_cell.angle_gamma   90.00
#
_symmetry.space_group_name_H-M   'P 1'
#
loop_
_entity.id
_entity.type
_entity.pdbx_description
1 polymer ?
#
loop_
_entity_poly.entity_id
_entity_poly.type
_entity_poly.pdbx_seq_one_letter_code
_entity_poly.pdbx_strand_id
1 'polypeptide(L)'
;MRRSVTRRAESSWPCSDARSQSCSPDPEDIPVSGSRSSQSSPSLTYSPLPTRFTDRFGLTTPIALAPMAMASGGALAAACAQAGALGLLGGGYGDPDWIEEEHRRASRLLEADPGARSRLGCGFITWKLDQDRRALDRLLASDAPPQAIMLSFGDPRPYSPDIRSIGARLICQVHTLAQVPIALEAGADVICAQGGEAGGHGMNGSESRGTFTLVPEIADCLASHSPDTLLLAAGGVADGRGLAAALMLGADGALVGSRLWTSAESLAADGAKLQAVGATGDMTVRSSVFDIIRDIPWPAPFDFRALRNALHLKWEERIEALKGDPSTARADYQAGLKAGDYSRIHTPVGEGAGLIRAIDPAADIIRAMTREALERLRLSGRPDPHRD
;
A
#
# COMPACT_ATOMS: atom_id res chain seq x y z
N MET A 1 -52.73 3.01 -10.76
CA MET A 1 -52.63 3.32 -12.20
C MET A 1 -51.51 4.30 -12.46
N ARG A 2 -50.26 3.82 -12.58
CA ARG A 2 -49.12 4.59 -13.11
C ARG A 2 -48.27 3.63 -13.94
N ARG A 3 -47.82 4.14 -15.08
CA ARG A 3 -47.43 3.41 -16.29
C ARG A 3 -46.09 2.69 -16.13
N SER A 4 -46.07 1.43 -16.55
CA SER A 4 -44.90 0.61 -16.83
C SER A 4 -44.19 1.11 -18.10
N VAL A 5 -42.89 1.38 -17.99
CA VAL A 5 -42.00 1.59 -19.15
C VAL A 5 -40.97 0.47 -19.13
N THR A 6 -41.24 -0.57 -19.92
CA THR A 6 -40.27 -1.61 -20.28
C THR A 6 -39.42 -1.09 -21.43
N ARG A 7 -38.11 -0.96 -21.23
CA ARG A 7 -37.14 -0.85 -22.33
C ARG A 7 -36.31 -2.12 -22.35
N ARG A 8 -36.57 -2.97 -23.36
CA ARG A 8 -35.63 -3.95 -23.87
C ARG A 8 -34.60 -3.21 -24.71
N ALA A 9 -33.32 -3.49 -24.50
CA ALA A 9 -32.26 -3.21 -25.46
C ALA A 9 -31.46 -4.49 -25.59
N GLU A 10 -31.76 -5.23 -26.65
CA GLU A 10 -30.92 -6.27 -27.22
C GLU A 10 -29.81 -5.57 -28.02
N SER A 11 -28.54 -5.92 -27.78
CA SER A 11 -27.48 -5.66 -28.75
C SER A 11 -26.49 -6.83 -28.75
N SER A 12 -26.65 -7.64 -29.78
CA SER A 12 -25.81 -8.74 -30.23
C SER A 12 -24.46 -8.25 -30.72
N TRP A 13 -23.37 -8.83 -30.23
CA TRP A 13 -22.04 -8.76 -30.85
C TRP A 13 -21.69 -10.13 -31.43
N PRO A 14 -21.36 -10.26 -32.72
CA PRO A 14 -20.91 -11.52 -33.28
C PRO A 14 -19.43 -11.76 -32.99
N CYS A 15 -19.18 -12.97 -32.49
CA CYS A 15 -17.90 -13.65 -32.43
C CYS A 15 -17.41 -13.98 -33.86
N SER A 16 -16.15 -13.72 -34.17
CA SER A 16 -15.49 -14.30 -35.34
C SER A 16 -14.13 -14.88 -34.95
N ASP A 17 -14.05 -16.20 -35.08
CA ASP A 17 -12.84 -17.01 -35.09
C ASP A 17 -11.83 -16.54 -36.14
N ALA A 18 -10.55 -16.55 -35.79
CA ALA A 18 -9.48 -16.74 -36.78
C ALA A 18 -8.33 -17.55 -36.15
N ARG A 19 -8.04 -18.66 -36.84
CA ARG A 19 -7.15 -19.74 -36.47
C ARG A 19 -5.66 -19.36 -36.55
N SER A 20 -4.91 -20.04 -35.70
CA SER A 20 -3.51 -20.47 -35.80
C SER A 20 -2.75 -20.18 -37.11
N GLN A 21 -1.57 -19.60 -36.98
CA GLN A 21 -0.38 -20.05 -37.71
C GLN A 21 0.90 -19.72 -36.94
N SER A 22 1.53 -20.79 -36.49
CA SER A 22 2.89 -20.87 -35.96
C SER A 22 3.89 -20.82 -37.10
N CYS A 23 4.91 -19.97 -37.02
CA CYS A 23 6.15 -20.11 -37.78
C CYS A 23 7.32 -19.63 -36.91
N SER A 24 8.02 -20.59 -36.31
CA SER A 24 9.38 -20.42 -35.79
C SER A 24 10.38 -20.52 -36.94
N PRO A 25 11.49 -19.77 -36.89
CA PRO A 25 12.76 -20.26 -37.39
C PRO A 25 13.79 -20.36 -36.25
N ASP A 26 14.47 -21.50 -36.21
CA ASP A 26 15.62 -21.83 -35.38
C ASP A 26 16.93 -21.31 -36.02
N PRO A 27 18.07 -21.35 -35.30
CA PRO A 27 19.03 -20.26 -35.19
C PRO A 27 20.29 -20.47 -36.03
N GLU A 28 20.99 -19.39 -36.42
CA GLU A 28 22.42 -19.45 -36.70
C GLU A 28 23.09 -18.05 -36.66
N ASP A 29 24.26 -18.03 -36.02
CA ASP A 29 25.41 -17.12 -36.14
C ASP A 29 25.31 -15.62 -35.81
N ILE A 30 25.81 -15.25 -34.62
CA ILE A 30 26.36 -13.92 -34.34
C ILE A 30 27.75 -14.06 -33.67
N PRO A 31 28.82 -13.39 -34.17
CA PRO A 31 30.18 -13.61 -33.68
C PRO A 31 30.46 -12.95 -32.32
N VAL A 32 31.29 -13.62 -31.53
CA VAL A 32 31.86 -13.16 -30.27
C VAL A 32 33.13 -12.34 -30.55
N SER A 33 33.12 -11.03 -30.25
CA SER A 33 34.33 -10.30 -29.78
C SER A 33 34.00 -8.88 -29.35
N GLY A 34 34.52 -8.43 -28.20
CA GLY A 34 34.77 -7.01 -27.93
C GLY A 34 34.39 -6.49 -26.55
N SER A 35 35.42 -6.33 -25.70
CA SER A 35 35.56 -5.38 -24.59
C SER A 35 34.43 -5.22 -23.56
N ARG A 36 34.71 -5.65 -22.32
CA ARG A 36 33.99 -5.25 -21.12
C ARG A 36 34.21 -3.75 -20.84
N SER A 37 33.32 -2.91 -21.36
CA SER A 37 33.10 -1.57 -20.83
C SER A 37 32.22 -1.68 -19.59
N SER A 38 32.61 -1.00 -18.51
CA SER A 38 31.86 -0.84 -17.27
C SER A 38 30.37 -0.59 -17.52
N GLN A 39 29.52 -1.54 -17.14
CA GLN A 39 28.08 -1.34 -17.13
C GLN A 39 27.77 -0.31 -16.05
N SER A 40 27.44 0.91 -16.50
CA SER A 40 26.73 1.90 -15.72
C SER A 40 25.44 1.29 -15.21
N SER A 41 25.12 1.52 -13.93
CA SER A 41 23.81 1.25 -13.34
C SER A 41 22.68 1.68 -14.28
N PRO A 42 21.57 0.93 -14.38
CA PRO A 42 20.48 1.29 -15.28
C PRO A 42 20.06 2.74 -15.01
N SER A 43 20.26 3.59 -16.01
CA SER A 43 19.97 5.02 -15.92
C SER A 43 18.50 5.19 -15.52
N LEU A 44 18.26 5.91 -14.42
CA LEU A 44 16.92 6.29 -14.00
C LEU A 44 16.20 6.95 -15.17
N THR A 45 15.07 6.37 -15.60
CA THR A 45 14.36 6.80 -16.81
C THR A 45 13.44 8.01 -16.58
N TYR A 46 13.47 8.62 -15.38
CA TYR A 46 12.65 9.77 -15.03
C TYR A 46 13.37 10.70 -14.05
N SER A 47 13.03 12.00 -14.06
CA SER A 47 13.61 12.99 -13.14
C SER A 47 13.22 12.68 -11.70
N PRO A 48 14.16 12.68 -10.75
CA PRO A 48 13.84 12.46 -9.34
C PRO A 48 12.96 13.60 -8.79
N LEU A 49 12.14 13.29 -7.79
CA LEU A 49 11.34 14.26 -7.03
C LEU A 49 11.96 14.42 -5.63
N PRO A 50 12.82 15.43 -5.40
CA PRO A 50 13.58 15.55 -4.17
C PRO A 50 12.71 16.01 -2.98
N THR A 51 12.86 15.33 -1.85
CA THR A 51 12.29 15.67 -0.54
C THR A 51 13.24 15.22 0.58
N ARG A 52 12.99 15.62 1.84
CA ARG A 52 13.75 15.11 2.99
C ARG A 52 13.67 13.57 3.10
N PHE A 53 12.55 12.97 2.69
CA PHE A 53 12.38 11.52 2.66
C PHE A 53 13.22 10.86 1.56
N THR A 54 13.28 11.43 0.36
CA THR A 54 14.13 10.85 -0.69
C THR A 54 15.60 10.93 -0.33
N ASP A 55 16.03 12.05 0.24
CA ASP A 55 17.44 12.26 0.61
C ASP A 55 17.87 11.28 1.71
N ARG A 56 17.01 11.08 2.72
CA ARG A 56 17.35 10.23 3.87
C ARG A 56 17.37 8.74 3.56
N PHE A 57 16.55 8.29 2.62
CA PHE A 57 16.44 6.88 2.24
C PHE A 57 17.10 6.55 0.90
N GLY A 58 17.76 7.51 0.24
CA GLY A 58 18.38 7.32 -1.07
C GLY A 58 17.37 6.94 -2.17
N LEU A 59 16.18 7.54 -2.11
CA LEU A 59 15.07 7.29 -3.04
C LEU A 59 15.12 8.26 -4.23
N THR A 60 14.38 7.93 -5.28
CA THR A 60 14.18 8.83 -6.45
C THR A 60 12.76 9.38 -6.50
N THR A 61 11.87 8.85 -5.65
CA THR A 61 10.51 9.32 -5.48
C THR A 61 10.12 9.28 -4.00
N PRO A 62 9.33 10.24 -3.49
CA PRO A 62 8.90 10.26 -2.10
C PRO A 62 7.69 9.34 -1.88
N ILE A 63 7.80 8.08 -2.33
CA ILE A 63 6.77 7.05 -2.22
C ILE A 63 7.32 5.91 -1.37
N ALA A 64 6.50 5.43 -0.44
CA ALA A 64 6.69 4.16 0.24
C ALA A 64 5.52 3.23 -0.09
N LEU A 65 5.81 1.96 -0.39
CA LEU A 65 4.82 0.90 -0.48
C LEU A 65 4.26 0.63 0.92
N ALA A 66 2.93 0.64 1.09
CA ALA A 66 2.32 0.21 2.33
C ALA A 66 2.57 -1.30 2.57
N PRO A 67 2.96 -1.72 3.79
CA PRO A 67 3.07 -3.13 4.15
C PRO A 67 1.68 -3.72 4.34
N MET A 68 1.23 -4.52 3.38
CA MET A 68 -0.10 -5.10 3.31
C MET A 68 0.00 -6.62 3.46
N ALA A 69 -0.45 -7.12 4.61
CA ALA A 69 -0.42 -8.56 4.92
C ALA A 69 -1.01 -9.38 3.76
N MET A 70 -0.30 -10.44 3.35
CA MET A 70 -0.66 -11.33 2.24
C MET A 70 -0.73 -10.69 0.84
N ALA A 71 -0.43 -9.40 0.68
CA ALA A 71 -0.50 -8.71 -0.62
C ALA A 71 0.84 -8.09 -1.06
N SER A 72 1.63 -7.55 -0.12
CA SER A 72 2.97 -7.00 -0.37
C SER A 72 4.05 -8.02 -0.04
N GLY A 73 4.19 -9.03 -0.91
CA GLY A 73 5.32 -9.97 -0.88
C GLY A 73 6.61 -9.38 -1.45
N GLY A 74 7.65 -10.21 -1.53
CA GLY A 74 8.98 -9.82 -1.93
C GLY A 74 9.10 -9.37 -3.38
N ALA A 75 8.26 -9.89 -4.28
CA ALA A 75 8.20 -9.41 -5.67
C ALA A 75 7.77 -7.95 -5.75
N LEU A 76 6.67 -7.58 -5.08
CA LEU A 76 6.18 -6.20 -5.05
C LEU A 76 7.13 -5.26 -4.32
N ALA A 77 7.65 -5.67 -3.17
CA ALA A 77 8.62 -4.86 -2.43
C ALA A 77 9.89 -4.58 -3.26
N ALA A 78 10.44 -5.60 -3.94
CA ALA A 78 11.59 -5.45 -4.82
C ALA A 78 11.30 -4.55 -6.04
N ALA A 79 10.13 -4.72 -6.68
CA ALA A 79 9.75 -3.89 -7.82
C ALA A 79 9.64 -2.39 -7.43
N CYS A 80 9.05 -2.10 -6.27
CA CYS A 80 9.00 -0.74 -5.72
C CYS A 80 10.41 -0.18 -5.43
N ALA A 81 11.29 -1.00 -4.84
CA ALA A 81 12.66 -0.62 -4.53
C ALA A 81 13.50 -0.31 -5.79
N GLN A 82 13.38 -1.15 -6.82
CA GLN A 82 14.00 -0.93 -8.15
C GLN A 82 13.45 0.32 -8.84
N ALA A 83 12.16 0.60 -8.66
CA ALA A 83 11.53 1.83 -9.14
C ALA A 83 11.94 3.07 -8.33
N GLY A 84 12.74 2.90 -7.27
CA GLY A 84 13.30 3.97 -6.46
C GLY A 84 12.37 4.52 -5.38
N ALA A 85 11.35 3.76 -5.01
CA ALA A 85 10.53 3.96 -3.81
C ALA A 85 11.05 3.12 -2.63
N LEU A 86 10.55 3.37 -1.42
CA LEU A 86 10.76 2.47 -0.28
C LEU A 86 9.81 1.26 -0.40
N GLY A 87 10.36 0.06 -0.57
CA GLY A 87 9.58 -1.18 -0.69
C GLY A 87 9.42 -1.89 0.65
N LEU A 88 8.19 -1.96 1.17
CA LEU A 88 7.91 -2.62 2.46
C LEU A 88 7.18 -3.96 2.27
N LEU A 89 7.76 -5.02 2.83
CA LEU A 89 7.11 -6.33 2.98
C LEU A 89 5.97 -6.28 4.01
N GLY A 90 4.92 -7.07 3.81
CA GLY A 90 3.74 -7.10 4.68
C GLY A 90 3.75 -8.25 5.69
N GLY A 91 4.49 -8.13 6.80
CA GLY A 91 4.63 -9.17 7.84
C GLY A 91 3.49 -9.23 8.88
N GLY A 92 2.37 -8.52 8.65
CA GLY A 92 1.40 -8.15 9.69
C GLY A 92 0.83 -9.26 10.59
N TYR A 93 0.58 -10.48 10.07
CA TYR A 93 0.01 -11.58 10.88
C TYR A 93 1.04 -12.55 11.45
N GLY A 94 2.33 -12.25 11.30
CA GLY A 94 3.38 -12.84 12.13
C GLY A 94 3.77 -14.29 11.78
N ASP A 95 3.56 -14.74 10.54
CA ASP A 95 4.09 -16.02 10.06
C ASP A 95 5.62 -15.91 9.81
N PRO A 96 6.47 -16.57 10.64
CA PRO A 96 7.92 -16.43 10.51
C PRO A 96 8.50 -17.05 9.24
N ASP A 97 7.92 -18.16 8.77
CA ASP A 97 8.41 -18.87 7.58
C ASP A 97 8.04 -18.09 6.32
N TRP A 98 6.82 -17.56 6.28
CA TRP A 98 6.38 -16.72 5.17
C TRP A 98 7.22 -15.44 5.05
N ILE A 99 7.47 -14.74 6.16
CA ILE A 99 8.22 -13.48 6.09
C ILE A 99 9.68 -13.71 5.70
N GLU A 100 10.31 -14.79 6.19
CA GLU A 100 11.66 -15.17 5.78
C GLU A 100 11.71 -15.46 4.29
N GLU A 101 10.76 -16.24 3.77
CA GLU A 101 10.73 -16.59 2.35
C GLU A 101 10.55 -15.37 1.45
N GLU A 102 9.62 -14.48 1.78
CA GLU A 102 9.37 -13.28 0.98
C GLU A 102 10.51 -12.27 1.09
N HIS A 103 11.15 -12.13 2.26
CA HIS A 103 12.36 -11.32 2.43
C HIS A 103 13.54 -11.86 1.62
N ARG A 104 13.75 -13.19 1.66
CA ARG A 104 14.76 -13.89 0.85
C ARG A 104 14.48 -13.73 -0.64
N ARG A 105 13.22 -13.79 -1.06
CA ARG A 105 12.80 -13.54 -2.44
C ARG A 105 13.12 -12.12 -2.87
N ALA A 106 12.74 -11.10 -2.09
CA ALA A 106 13.09 -9.70 -2.37
C ALA A 106 14.60 -9.51 -2.47
N SER A 107 15.34 -10.08 -1.51
CA SER A 107 16.80 -10.03 -1.45
C SER A 107 17.46 -10.62 -2.71
N ARG A 108 16.96 -11.72 -3.25
CA ARG A 108 17.46 -12.32 -4.50
C ARG A 108 17.17 -11.45 -5.71
N LEU A 109 15.96 -10.88 -5.80
CA LEU A 109 15.58 -10.00 -6.91
C LEU A 109 16.41 -8.70 -6.95
N LEU A 110 17.01 -8.31 -5.83
CA LEU A 110 17.83 -7.10 -5.69
C LEU A 110 19.33 -7.39 -5.56
N GLU A 111 19.77 -8.63 -5.77
CA GLU A 111 21.18 -9.02 -5.57
C GLU A 111 22.14 -8.21 -6.46
N ALA A 112 21.73 -7.91 -7.70
CA ALA A 112 22.50 -7.12 -8.65
C ALA A 112 22.32 -5.58 -8.50
N ASP A 113 21.48 -5.12 -7.57
CA ASP A 113 21.22 -3.69 -7.34
C ASP A 113 21.28 -3.35 -5.83
N PRO A 114 22.48 -3.12 -5.29
CA PRO A 114 22.66 -2.75 -3.88
C PRO A 114 21.91 -1.47 -3.49
N GLY A 115 21.71 -0.54 -4.44
CA GLY A 115 21.00 0.71 -4.21
C GLY A 115 19.49 0.50 -4.08
N ALA A 116 18.89 -0.42 -4.84
CA ALA A 116 17.53 -0.86 -4.60
C ALA A 116 17.44 -1.70 -3.32
N ARG A 117 18.41 -2.57 -3.04
CA ARG A 117 18.43 -3.38 -1.81
C ARG A 117 18.37 -2.52 -0.55
N SER A 118 19.05 -1.37 -0.54
CA SER A 118 19.01 -0.44 0.60
C SER A 118 17.65 0.27 0.80
N ARG A 119 16.67 0.02 -0.08
CA ARG A 119 15.29 0.55 -0.01
C ARG A 119 14.27 -0.52 0.40
N LEU A 120 14.73 -1.68 0.87
CA LEU A 120 13.84 -2.71 1.41
C LEU A 120 13.58 -2.48 2.90
N GLY A 121 12.31 -2.58 3.27
CA GLY A 121 11.87 -2.65 4.65
C GLY A 121 10.76 -3.68 4.84
N CYS A 122 10.20 -3.71 6.05
CA CYS A 122 9.09 -4.59 6.40
C CYS A 122 8.15 -3.90 7.39
N GLY A 123 6.86 -4.19 7.33
CA GLY A 123 5.88 -3.71 8.30
C GLY A 123 5.23 -4.83 9.12
N PHE A 124 4.91 -4.50 10.37
CA PHE A 124 4.22 -5.37 11.31
C PHE A 124 3.04 -4.65 11.97
N ILE A 125 2.10 -5.45 12.45
CA ILE A 125 0.97 -5.01 13.26
C ILE A 125 1.37 -5.21 14.71
N THR A 126 1.49 -4.12 15.47
CA THR A 126 2.09 -4.12 16.80
C THR A 126 1.31 -5.00 17.78
N TRP A 127 -0.02 -4.91 17.82
CA TRP A 127 -0.83 -5.77 18.69
C TRP A 127 -0.72 -7.26 18.35
N LYS A 128 -0.34 -7.62 17.12
CA LYS A 128 -0.02 -9.01 16.75
C LYS A 128 1.35 -9.43 17.26
N LEU A 129 2.34 -8.53 17.22
CA LEU A 129 3.64 -8.79 17.83
C LEU A 129 3.53 -9.02 19.35
N ASP A 130 2.60 -8.32 20.02
CA ASP A 130 2.35 -8.51 21.46
C ASP A 130 1.89 -9.94 21.78
N GLN A 131 1.30 -10.63 20.81
CA GLN A 131 0.90 -12.03 20.91
C GLN A 131 2.02 -12.98 20.52
N ASP A 132 2.71 -12.68 19.41
CA ASP A 132 3.81 -13.46 18.88
C ASP A 132 4.73 -12.59 18.00
N ARG A 133 5.96 -12.37 18.48
CA ARG A 133 6.97 -11.57 17.77
C ARG A 133 7.97 -12.39 16.95
N ARG A 134 7.82 -13.71 16.83
CA ARG A 134 8.82 -14.59 16.18
C ARG A 134 9.16 -14.18 14.74
N ALA A 135 8.18 -13.66 14.00
CA ALA A 135 8.40 -13.16 12.64
C ALA A 135 9.32 -11.93 12.61
N LEU A 136 9.18 -11.01 13.57
CA LEU A 136 10.09 -9.88 13.72
C LEU A 136 11.50 -10.37 14.09
N ASP A 137 11.61 -11.21 15.13
CA ASP A 137 12.89 -11.74 15.60
C ASP A 137 13.67 -12.45 14.49
N ARG A 138 12.97 -13.27 13.69
CA ARG A 138 13.55 -13.97 12.54
C ARG A 138 14.11 -13.01 11.50
N LEU A 139 13.39 -11.93 11.21
CA LEU A 139 13.79 -10.94 10.23
C LEU A 139 14.96 -10.08 10.72
N LEU A 140 14.94 -9.67 12.00
CA LEU A 140 16.03 -8.91 12.63
C LEU A 140 17.33 -9.73 12.68
N ALA A 141 17.24 -11.04 12.87
CA ALA A 141 18.39 -11.95 12.92
C ALA A 141 18.88 -12.42 11.53
N SER A 142 18.26 -11.97 10.43
CA SER A 142 18.67 -12.39 9.08
C SER A 142 20.02 -11.77 8.67
N ASP A 143 20.77 -12.46 7.80
CA ASP A 143 22.09 -12.00 7.31
C ASP A 143 22.03 -10.65 6.56
N ALA A 144 20.85 -10.28 6.09
CA ALA A 144 20.62 -9.03 5.39
C ALA A 144 19.33 -8.40 5.91
N PRO A 145 19.35 -7.77 7.09
CA PRO A 145 18.15 -7.25 7.69
C PRO A 145 17.57 -6.09 6.87
N PRO A 146 16.24 -5.87 6.97
CA PRO A 146 15.58 -4.72 6.33
C PRO A 146 16.16 -3.40 6.85
N GLN A 147 16.17 -2.38 5.98
CA GLN A 147 16.66 -1.04 6.31
C GLN A 147 15.62 -0.18 7.04
N ALA A 148 14.35 -0.59 7.01
CA ALA A 148 13.26 0.07 7.70
C ALA A 148 12.27 -0.94 8.26
N ILE A 149 11.77 -0.68 9.47
CA ILE A 149 10.66 -1.42 10.08
C ILE A 149 9.51 -0.45 10.34
N MET A 150 8.34 -0.78 9.81
CA MET A 150 7.10 -0.05 10.07
C MET A 150 6.26 -0.75 11.13
N LEU A 151 5.88 -0.04 12.18
CA LEU A 151 4.98 -0.52 13.22
C LEU A 151 3.66 0.25 13.17
N SER A 152 2.56 -0.49 13.27
CA SER A 152 1.20 0.05 13.12
C SER A 152 0.25 -0.54 14.15
N PHE A 153 -0.77 0.22 14.56
CA PHE A 153 -1.87 -0.26 15.40
C PHE A 153 -1.45 -0.77 16.79
N GLY A 154 -0.60 -0.02 17.52
CA GLY A 154 -0.25 -0.33 18.90
C GLY A 154 0.92 0.52 19.38
N ASP A 155 1.45 0.19 20.56
CA ASP A 155 2.60 0.90 21.14
C ASP A 155 3.93 0.41 20.54
N PRO A 156 4.66 1.23 19.78
CA PRO A 156 5.91 0.80 19.14
C PRO A 156 7.11 0.71 20.11
N ARG A 157 7.02 1.30 21.31
CA ARG A 157 8.15 1.43 22.27
C ARG A 157 8.78 0.09 22.69
N PRO A 158 8.04 -1.01 22.91
CA PRO A 158 8.64 -2.29 23.30
C PRO A 158 9.58 -2.89 22.25
N TYR A 159 9.38 -2.56 20.98
CA TYR A 159 10.11 -3.16 19.85
C TYR A 159 11.23 -2.26 19.31
N SER A 160 11.19 -0.96 19.62
CA SER A 160 12.14 0.01 19.06
C SER A 160 13.60 -0.25 19.44
N PRO A 161 13.97 -0.75 20.63
CA PRO A 161 15.38 -1.04 20.95
C PRO A 161 15.99 -2.09 20.02
N ASP A 162 15.26 -3.19 19.76
CA ASP A 162 15.73 -4.28 18.91
C ASP A 162 15.85 -3.83 17.45
N ILE A 163 14.87 -3.09 16.95
CA ILE A 163 14.89 -2.51 15.59
C ILE A 163 16.07 -1.56 15.42
N ARG A 164 16.35 -0.71 16.41
CA ARG A 164 17.49 0.20 16.38
C ARG A 164 18.84 -0.52 16.47
N SER A 165 18.89 -1.65 17.18
CA SER A 165 20.14 -2.42 17.36
C SER A 165 20.73 -2.94 16.05
N ILE A 166 19.89 -3.17 15.03
CA ILE A 166 20.31 -3.58 13.68
C ILE A 166 20.52 -2.40 12.72
N GLY A 167 20.34 -1.15 13.20
CA GLY A 167 20.47 0.07 12.40
C GLY A 167 19.29 0.37 11.47
N ALA A 168 18.17 -0.37 11.59
CA ALA A 168 16.98 -0.12 10.79
C ALA A 168 16.25 1.16 11.24
N ARG A 169 15.68 1.88 10.28
CA ARG A 169 14.84 3.06 10.53
C ARG A 169 13.48 2.65 11.05
N LEU A 170 12.99 3.33 12.08
CA LEU A 170 11.66 3.07 12.64
C LEU A 170 10.61 3.99 11.99
N ILE A 171 9.58 3.38 11.41
CA ILE A 171 8.41 4.07 10.87
C ILE A 171 7.21 3.77 11.78
N CYS A 172 6.60 4.79 12.36
CA CYS A 172 5.44 4.64 13.24
C CYS A 172 4.18 5.16 12.56
N GLN A 173 3.18 4.30 12.37
CA GLN A 173 1.88 4.75 11.87
C GLN A 173 1.04 5.35 12.99
N VAL A 174 0.46 6.53 12.72
CA VAL A 174 -0.45 7.23 13.61
C VAL A 174 -1.74 7.61 12.88
N HIS A 175 -2.80 7.79 13.65
CA HIS A 175 -4.15 8.11 13.18
C HIS A 175 -4.70 9.38 13.84
N THR A 176 -4.10 9.80 14.96
CA THR A 176 -4.47 11.00 15.71
C THR A 176 -3.23 11.76 16.14
N LEU A 177 -3.37 13.06 16.42
CA LEU A 177 -2.27 13.87 16.93
C LEU A 177 -1.75 13.35 18.29
N ALA A 178 -2.63 12.81 19.13
CA ALA A 178 -2.28 12.27 20.44
C ALA A 178 -1.32 11.06 20.39
N GLN A 179 -1.20 10.39 19.24
CA GLN A 179 -0.26 9.29 19.05
C GLN A 179 1.15 9.76 18.65
N VAL A 180 1.32 11.02 18.24
CA VAL A 180 2.63 11.56 17.82
C VAL A 180 3.66 11.51 18.96
N PRO A 181 3.36 11.97 20.20
CA PRO A 181 4.34 11.87 21.30
C PRO A 181 4.81 10.44 21.58
N ILE A 182 3.90 9.46 21.51
CA ILE A 182 4.24 8.04 21.72
C ILE A 182 5.20 7.53 20.62
N ALA A 183 4.96 7.92 19.37
CA ALA A 183 5.85 7.59 18.26
C ALA A 183 7.24 8.24 18.41
N LEU A 184 7.28 9.50 18.87
CA LEU A 184 8.55 10.21 19.13
C LEU A 184 9.33 9.59 20.30
N GLU A 185 8.64 9.22 21.38
CA GLU A 185 9.24 8.49 22.52
C GLU A 185 9.84 7.15 22.09
N ALA A 186 9.21 6.45 21.15
CA ALA A 186 9.76 5.22 20.57
C ALA A 186 11.00 5.46 19.71
N GLY A 187 11.29 6.71 19.34
CA GLY A 187 12.40 7.09 18.46
C GLY A 187 12.07 6.92 16.98
N ALA A 188 10.83 7.21 16.57
CA ALA A 188 10.45 7.17 15.15
C ALA A 188 11.34 8.09 14.30
N ASP A 189 11.93 7.54 13.24
CA ASP A 189 12.58 8.33 12.19
C ASP A 189 11.54 8.92 11.22
N VAL A 190 10.41 8.23 11.09
CA VAL A 190 9.30 8.57 10.20
C VAL A 190 7.98 8.34 10.90
N ILE A 191 7.09 9.33 10.85
CA ILE A 191 5.69 9.16 11.22
C ILE A 191 4.84 9.04 9.95
N CYS A 192 3.99 8.02 9.90
CA CYS A 192 3.02 7.85 8.82
C CYS A 192 1.63 8.23 9.32
N ALA A 193 1.09 9.36 8.86
CA ALA A 193 -0.24 9.85 9.22
C ALA A 193 -1.30 9.23 8.30
N GLN A 194 -2.07 8.26 8.81
CA GLN A 194 -3.09 7.55 8.03
C GLN A 194 -4.48 8.14 8.23
N GLY A 195 -5.03 8.72 7.16
CA GLY A 195 -6.41 9.20 7.11
C GLY A 195 -7.46 8.09 6.97
N GLY A 196 -8.70 8.43 7.33
CA GLY A 196 -9.88 7.57 7.31
C GLY A 196 -10.32 7.09 5.91
N GLU A 197 -9.69 7.59 4.85
CA GLU A 197 -9.88 7.19 3.46
C GLU A 197 -9.10 5.91 3.10
N ALA A 198 -8.10 5.52 3.90
CA ALA A 198 -7.24 4.37 3.65
C ALA A 198 -8.01 3.04 3.62
N GLY A 199 -7.67 2.17 2.66
CA GLY A 199 -8.18 0.79 2.62
C GLY A 199 -7.56 -0.09 3.71
N GLY A 200 -8.23 -1.20 4.03
CA GLY A 200 -7.81 -2.08 5.11
C GLY A 200 -8.09 -1.50 6.49
N HIS A 201 -7.30 -1.89 7.49
CA HIS A 201 -7.48 -1.43 8.87
C HIS A 201 -7.11 0.05 9.04
N GLY A 202 -7.92 0.74 9.82
CA GLY A 202 -7.74 2.14 10.17
C GLY A 202 -8.63 2.52 11.37
N MET A 203 -8.53 3.77 11.81
CA MET A 203 -9.41 4.31 12.84
C MET A 203 -10.88 4.24 12.38
N ASN A 204 -11.80 3.88 13.28
CA ASN A 204 -13.22 3.81 12.96
C ASN A 204 -13.81 5.15 12.49
N GLY A 205 -14.98 5.09 11.85
CA GLY A 205 -15.62 6.27 11.26
C GLY A 205 -15.92 7.41 12.26
N SER A 206 -16.11 7.12 13.55
CA SER A 206 -16.36 8.16 14.57
C SER A 206 -15.09 8.85 15.08
N GLU A 207 -13.93 8.23 14.92
CA GLU A 207 -12.65 8.72 15.43
C GLU A 207 -11.66 9.09 14.31
N SER A 208 -11.91 8.63 13.09
CA SER A 208 -11.04 8.88 11.94
C SER A 208 -11.07 10.34 11.50
N ARG A 209 -9.92 10.81 11.03
CA ARG A 209 -9.76 12.12 10.37
C ARG A 209 -9.39 11.90 8.92
N GLY A 210 -9.79 12.81 8.04
CA GLY A 210 -9.34 12.79 6.65
C GLY A 210 -7.87 13.17 6.52
N THR A 211 -7.16 12.61 5.54
CA THR A 211 -5.75 12.93 5.25
C THR A 211 -5.53 14.43 5.08
N PHE A 212 -6.49 15.12 4.45
CA PHE A 212 -6.41 16.56 4.15
C PHE A 212 -6.33 17.45 5.41
N THR A 213 -6.85 16.98 6.55
CA THR A 213 -6.80 17.73 7.81
C THR A 213 -5.82 17.13 8.81
N LEU A 214 -5.60 15.81 8.80
CA LEU A 214 -4.69 15.14 9.72
C LEU A 214 -3.22 15.48 9.44
N VAL A 215 -2.81 15.43 8.17
CA VAL A 215 -1.41 15.62 7.76
C VAL A 215 -0.87 17.00 8.14
N PRO A 216 -1.51 18.14 7.81
CA PRO A 216 -0.92 19.45 8.12
C PRO A 216 -0.80 19.71 9.63
N GLU A 217 -1.75 19.24 10.44
CA GLU A 217 -1.68 19.40 11.91
C GLU A 217 -0.50 18.60 12.52
N ILE A 218 -0.25 17.40 11.99
CA ILE A 218 0.94 16.62 12.40
C ILE A 218 2.22 17.27 11.87
N ALA A 219 2.21 17.84 10.66
CA ALA A 219 3.36 18.56 10.11
C ALA A 219 3.76 19.74 11.01
N ASP A 220 2.81 20.57 11.43
CA ASP A 220 3.04 21.70 12.34
C ASP A 220 3.54 21.24 13.71
N CYS A 221 3.00 20.14 14.23
CA CYS A 221 3.45 19.52 15.46
C CYS A 221 4.92 19.07 15.36
N LEU A 222 5.28 18.38 14.28
CA LEU A 222 6.64 17.91 14.04
C LEU A 222 7.62 19.07 13.83
N ALA A 223 7.24 20.08 13.05
CA ALA A 223 8.07 21.27 12.87
C ALA A 223 8.44 21.95 14.20
N SER A 224 7.52 21.92 15.17
CA SER A 224 7.71 22.55 16.48
C SER A 224 8.48 21.68 17.49
N HIS A 225 8.31 20.34 17.43
CA HIS A 225 8.79 19.44 18.50
C HIS A 225 9.88 18.46 18.04
N SER A 226 9.91 18.10 16.76
CA SER A 226 10.84 17.13 16.20
C SER A 226 11.06 17.38 14.70
N PRO A 227 11.72 18.50 14.33
CA PRO A 227 11.84 18.95 12.94
C PRO A 227 12.69 18.01 12.08
N ASP A 228 13.42 17.08 12.69
CA ASP A 228 14.14 16.04 11.96
C ASP A 228 13.30 14.81 11.68
N THR A 229 12.18 14.58 12.37
CA THR A 229 11.28 13.46 12.06
C THR A 229 10.60 13.69 10.71
N LEU A 230 10.55 12.65 9.88
CA LEU A 230 9.88 12.72 8.58
C LEU A 230 8.41 12.41 8.70
N LEU A 231 7.60 12.95 7.80
CA LEU A 231 6.17 12.72 7.73
C LEU A 231 5.78 12.08 6.39
N LEU A 232 5.04 10.97 6.43
CA LEU A 232 4.38 10.39 5.26
C LEU A 232 2.87 10.55 5.39
N ALA A 233 2.22 11.04 4.34
CA ALA A 233 0.77 11.02 4.23
C ALA A 233 0.28 9.64 3.77
N ALA A 234 -0.76 9.11 4.38
CA ALA A 234 -1.40 7.86 3.97
C ALA A 234 -2.92 7.99 3.94
N GLY A 235 -3.58 7.23 3.06
CA GLY A 235 -5.01 7.36 2.78
C GLY A 235 -5.28 8.29 1.59
N GLY A 236 -6.11 7.84 0.65
CA GLY A 236 -6.51 8.64 -0.53
C GLY A 236 -5.47 8.85 -1.63
N VAL A 237 -4.17 8.63 -1.38
CA VAL A 237 -3.10 8.82 -2.39
C VAL A 237 -3.07 7.66 -3.39
N ALA A 238 -3.51 7.89 -4.62
CA ALA A 238 -3.58 6.87 -5.67
C ALA A 238 -2.95 7.28 -7.02
N ASP A 239 -2.59 8.55 -7.20
CA ASP A 239 -1.93 9.09 -8.40
C ASP A 239 -0.98 10.26 -8.05
N GLY A 240 -0.43 10.93 -9.07
CA GLY A 240 0.51 12.03 -8.85
C GLY A 240 -0.13 13.30 -8.29
N ARG A 241 -1.44 13.50 -8.45
CA ARG A 241 -2.17 14.61 -7.81
C ARG A 241 -2.22 14.42 -6.32
N GLY A 242 -2.56 13.20 -5.87
CA GLY A 242 -2.53 12.84 -4.46
C GLY A 242 -1.14 12.98 -3.85
N LEU A 243 -0.10 12.57 -4.58
CA LEU A 243 1.29 12.73 -4.13
C LEU A 243 1.69 14.20 -4.01
N ALA A 244 1.39 15.03 -5.01
CA ALA A 244 1.66 16.47 -4.95
C ALA A 244 0.89 17.16 -3.81
N ALA A 245 -0.38 16.77 -3.60
CA ALA A 245 -1.19 17.29 -2.51
C ALA A 245 -0.60 16.90 -1.14
N ALA A 246 -0.15 15.67 -0.96
CA ALA A 246 0.52 15.23 0.28
C ALA A 246 1.74 16.11 0.61
N LEU A 247 2.57 16.41 -0.38
CA LEU A 247 3.73 17.28 -0.22
C LEU A 247 3.31 18.72 0.13
N MET A 248 2.25 19.24 -0.52
CA MET A 248 1.70 20.57 -0.23
C MET A 248 1.09 20.68 1.18
N LEU A 249 0.62 19.57 1.75
CA LEU A 249 0.12 19.50 3.13
C LEU A 249 1.25 19.43 4.18
N GLY A 250 2.52 19.45 3.77
CA GLY A 250 3.68 19.43 4.66
C GLY A 250 4.26 18.03 4.94
N ALA A 251 3.80 16.98 4.24
CA ALA A 251 4.46 15.68 4.29
C ALA A 251 5.75 15.68 3.45
N ASP A 252 6.70 14.83 3.81
CA ASP A 252 7.92 14.56 3.05
C ASP A 252 7.71 13.50 1.96
N GLY A 253 6.56 12.84 1.95
CA GLY A 253 6.17 11.84 0.97
C GLY A 253 4.82 11.20 1.28
N ALA A 254 4.54 10.08 0.61
CA ALA A 254 3.31 9.33 0.81
C ALA A 254 3.54 7.82 0.97
N LEU A 255 2.76 7.20 1.86
CA LEU A 255 2.60 5.75 1.93
C LEU A 255 1.41 5.34 1.05
N VAL A 256 1.68 4.53 0.03
CA VAL A 256 0.70 4.16 -1.01
C VAL A 256 0.28 2.71 -0.85
N GLY A 257 -1.02 2.50 -0.57
CA GLY A 257 -1.64 1.18 -0.40
C GLY A 257 -2.38 0.71 -1.65
N SER A 258 -3.68 1.03 -1.74
CA SER A 258 -4.60 0.46 -2.74
C SER A 258 -4.12 0.52 -4.19
N ARG A 259 -3.40 1.59 -4.59
CA ARG A 259 -2.85 1.69 -5.93
C ARG A 259 -1.77 0.64 -6.20
N LEU A 260 -0.82 0.44 -5.28
CA LEU A 260 0.23 -0.58 -5.39
C LEU A 260 -0.26 -1.99 -5.05
N TRP A 261 -1.32 -2.11 -4.25
CA TRP A 261 -2.05 -3.38 -4.04
C TRP A 261 -2.64 -3.93 -5.35
N THR A 262 -3.02 -3.04 -6.26
CA THR A 262 -3.58 -3.41 -7.58
C THR A 262 -2.49 -3.58 -8.65
N SER A 263 -1.23 -3.75 -8.26
CA SER A 263 -0.12 -3.97 -9.21
C SER A 263 -0.02 -5.43 -9.69
N ALA A 264 0.73 -5.64 -10.77
CA ALA A 264 0.99 -6.97 -11.31
C ALA A 264 1.76 -7.88 -10.32
N GLU A 265 2.67 -7.30 -9.54
CA GLU A 265 3.55 -8.00 -8.60
C GLU A 265 2.89 -8.30 -7.25
N SER A 266 1.72 -7.71 -6.97
CA SER A 266 0.98 -7.98 -5.75
C SER A 266 0.49 -9.43 -5.69
N LEU A 267 0.60 -10.04 -4.50
CA LEU A 267 0.04 -11.35 -4.19
C LEU A 267 -1.49 -11.33 -4.02
N ALA A 268 -2.11 -10.15 -4.11
CA ALA A 268 -3.56 -10.03 -4.14
C ALA A 268 -4.14 -10.80 -5.35
N ALA A 269 -5.19 -11.57 -5.10
CA ALA A 269 -5.82 -12.38 -6.12
C ALA A 269 -6.44 -11.52 -7.24
N ASP A 270 -6.30 -11.97 -8.49
CA ASP A 270 -6.62 -11.17 -9.68
C ASP A 270 -8.08 -10.72 -9.73
N GLY A 271 -9.04 -11.57 -9.30
CA GLY A 271 -10.44 -11.17 -9.25
C GLY A 271 -10.69 -9.98 -8.30
N ALA A 272 -9.91 -9.87 -7.22
CA ALA A 272 -9.96 -8.76 -6.27
C ALA A 272 -9.43 -7.47 -6.91
N LYS A 273 -8.29 -7.58 -7.60
CA LYS A 273 -7.66 -6.47 -8.31
C LYS A 273 -8.56 -5.95 -9.44
N LEU A 274 -9.22 -6.85 -10.18
CA LEU A 274 -10.17 -6.50 -11.22
C LEU A 274 -11.41 -5.77 -10.67
N GLN A 275 -11.93 -6.19 -9.51
CA GLN A 275 -13.00 -5.43 -8.84
C GLN A 275 -12.56 -4.01 -8.47
N ALA A 276 -11.32 -3.84 -7.99
CA ALA A 276 -10.80 -2.52 -7.64
C ALA A 276 -10.70 -1.57 -8.85
N VAL A 277 -10.26 -2.06 -10.01
CA VAL A 277 -10.14 -1.26 -11.26
C VAL A 277 -11.49 -0.71 -11.75
N GLY A 278 -12.59 -1.41 -11.46
CA GLY A 278 -13.94 -0.98 -11.83
C GLY A 278 -14.69 -0.18 -10.76
N ALA A 279 -14.11 -0.01 -9.57
CA ALA A 279 -14.79 0.59 -8.43
C ALA A 279 -14.65 2.12 -8.37
N THR A 280 -15.55 2.75 -7.62
CA THR A 280 -15.40 4.16 -7.20
C THR A 280 -15.15 4.23 -5.70
N GLY A 281 -14.72 5.41 -5.21
CA GLY A 281 -14.56 5.64 -3.77
C GLY A 281 -15.86 5.42 -2.98
N ASP A 282 -16.99 5.81 -3.57
CA ASP A 282 -18.34 5.68 -2.99
C ASP A 282 -18.73 4.22 -2.71
N MET A 283 -18.14 3.27 -3.44
CA MET A 283 -18.38 1.85 -3.26
C MET A 283 -17.65 1.28 -2.05
N THR A 284 -16.74 2.04 -1.43
CA THR A 284 -16.01 1.60 -0.23
C THR A 284 -16.76 1.94 1.05
N VAL A 285 -16.54 1.17 2.11
CA VAL A 285 -17.12 1.40 3.43
C VAL A 285 -16.14 1.04 4.53
N ARG A 286 -16.13 1.83 5.61
CA ARG A 286 -15.49 1.48 6.87
C ARG A 286 -16.48 0.71 7.75
N SER A 287 -16.18 -0.53 8.11
CA SER A 287 -17.13 -1.41 8.81
C SER A 287 -16.44 -2.54 9.56
N SER A 288 -16.89 -2.80 10.79
CA SER A 288 -16.47 -3.97 11.59
C SER A 288 -17.10 -5.29 11.12
N VAL A 289 -18.07 -5.26 10.19
CA VAL A 289 -18.62 -6.49 9.57
C VAL A 289 -17.51 -7.35 9.00
N PHE A 290 -16.52 -6.75 8.32
CA PHE A 290 -15.43 -7.48 7.70
C PHE A 290 -14.58 -8.25 8.72
N ASP A 291 -14.30 -7.67 9.89
CA ASP A 291 -13.52 -8.36 10.92
C ASP A 291 -14.31 -9.49 11.56
N ILE A 292 -15.61 -9.28 11.80
CA ILE A 292 -16.49 -10.32 12.37
C ILE A 292 -16.59 -11.55 11.44
N ILE A 293 -16.75 -11.35 10.13
CA ILE A 293 -16.86 -12.45 9.14
C ILE A 293 -15.51 -13.12 8.85
N ARG A 294 -14.39 -12.39 9.00
CA ARG A 294 -13.03 -12.94 8.83
C ARG A 294 -12.53 -13.67 10.08
N ASP A 295 -13.18 -13.48 11.21
CA ASP A 295 -12.78 -14.02 12.52
C ASP A 295 -11.37 -13.58 12.94
N ILE A 296 -11.07 -12.29 12.76
CA ILE A 296 -9.80 -11.69 13.20
C ILE A 296 -10.12 -10.67 14.30
N PRO A 297 -9.58 -10.85 15.53
CA PRO A 297 -9.97 -10.05 16.69
C PRO A 297 -9.22 -8.72 16.73
N TRP A 298 -9.51 -7.82 15.79
CA TRP A 298 -8.92 -6.48 15.80
C TRP A 298 -9.35 -5.69 17.04
N PRO A 299 -8.41 -5.06 17.76
CA PRO A 299 -8.75 -4.26 18.93
C PRO A 299 -9.48 -2.98 18.51
N ALA A 300 -10.43 -2.54 19.33
CA ALA A 300 -10.96 -1.18 19.23
C ALA A 300 -9.82 -0.16 19.41
N PRO A 301 -9.89 1.03 18.79
CA PRO A 301 -10.97 1.55 17.94
C PRO A 301 -10.86 1.20 16.46
N PHE A 302 -10.06 0.21 16.06
CA PHE A 302 -9.80 -0.08 14.65
C PHE A 302 -10.89 -0.93 14.00
N ASP A 303 -11.23 -0.60 12.76
CA ASP A 303 -12.10 -1.38 11.89
C ASP A 303 -11.56 -1.36 10.45
N PHE A 304 -12.30 -1.98 9.52
CA PHE A 304 -11.79 -2.30 8.20
C PHE A 304 -12.50 -1.53 7.08
N ARG A 305 -11.75 -1.01 6.12
CA ARG A 305 -12.29 -0.46 4.87
C ARG A 305 -12.07 -1.39 3.68
N ALA A 306 -13.15 -1.67 2.97
CA ALA A 306 -13.15 -2.45 1.74
C ALA A 306 -14.32 -2.04 0.83
N LEU A 307 -14.37 -2.59 -0.38
CA LEU A 307 -15.57 -2.50 -1.24
C LEU A 307 -16.77 -3.15 -0.52
N ARG A 308 -17.94 -2.50 -0.60
CA ARG A 308 -19.22 -3.14 -0.28
C ARG A 308 -19.44 -4.31 -1.25
N ASN A 309 -19.79 -5.46 -0.71
CA ASN A 309 -20.15 -6.65 -1.48
C ASN A 309 -21.49 -7.23 -0.96
N ALA A 310 -22.04 -8.24 -1.64
CA ALA A 310 -23.35 -8.78 -1.29
C ALA A 310 -23.42 -9.33 0.15
N LEU A 311 -22.34 -9.97 0.63
CA LEU A 311 -22.28 -10.45 2.01
C LEU A 311 -22.23 -9.30 3.01
N HIS A 312 -21.47 -8.24 2.74
CA HIS A 312 -21.40 -7.06 3.59
C HIS A 312 -22.75 -6.35 3.68
N LEU A 313 -23.40 -6.08 2.53
CA LEU A 313 -24.72 -5.41 2.47
C LEU A 313 -25.79 -6.18 3.24
N LYS A 314 -25.71 -7.52 3.28
CA LYS A 314 -26.63 -8.38 4.05
C LYS A 314 -26.55 -8.12 5.56
N TRP A 315 -25.40 -7.68 6.06
CA TRP A 315 -25.11 -7.57 7.49
C TRP A 315 -24.89 -6.14 7.99
N GLU A 316 -24.67 -5.15 7.11
CA GLU A 316 -24.34 -3.78 7.53
C GLU A 316 -25.44 -3.14 8.41
N GLU A 317 -26.72 -3.39 8.12
CA GLU A 317 -27.85 -2.94 8.92
C GLU A 317 -28.23 -3.92 10.06
N ARG A 318 -27.54 -5.06 10.15
CA ARG A 318 -27.86 -6.18 11.07
C ARG A 318 -26.67 -6.56 11.95
N ILE A 319 -25.81 -5.59 12.27
CA ILE A 319 -24.55 -5.83 12.95
C ILE A 319 -24.71 -6.48 14.32
N GLU A 320 -25.75 -6.14 15.09
CA GLU A 320 -25.99 -6.75 16.40
C GLU A 320 -26.39 -8.23 16.29
N ALA A 321 -27.16 -8.60 15.27
CA ALA A 321 -27.45 -10.00 14.97
C ALA A 321 -26.17 -10.75 14.53
N LEU A 322 -25.34 -10.11 13.70
CA LEU A 322 -24.05 -10.67 13.27
C LEU A 322 -23.11 -10.92 14.46
N LYS A 323 -23.04 -9.98 15.42
CA LYS A 323 -22.24 -10.13 16.64
C LYS A 323 -22.77 -11.26 17.53
N GLY A 324 -24.09 -11.41 17.62
CA GLY A 324 -24.74 -12.44 18.44
C GLY A 324 -24.51 -13.86 17.91
N ASP A 325 -24.54 -14.05 16.58
CA ASP A 325 -24.23 -15.33 15.93
C ASP A 325 -23.57 -15.12 14.54
N PRO A 326 -22.23 -15.09 14.47
CA PRO A 326 -21.52 -14.88 13.22
C PRO A 326 -21.34 -16.15 12.39
N SER A 327 -21.76 -17.32 12.89
CA SER A 327 -21.42 -18.63 12.31
C SER A 327 -21.83 -18.76 10.85
N THR A 328 -23.05 -18.34 10.52
CA THR A 328 -23.59 -18.38 9.16
C THR A 328 -22.81 -17.44 8.22
N ALA A 329 -22.51 -16.22 8.67
CA ALA A 329 -21.78 -15.25 7.86
C ALA A 329 -20.32 -15.70 7.60
N ARG A 330 -19.67 -16.28 8.61
CA ARG A 330 -18.34 -16.86 8.50
C ARG A 330 -18.31 -18.05 7.53
N ALA A 331 -19.30 -18.94 7.61
CA ALA A 331 -19.41 -20.06 6.68
C ALA A 331 -19.58 -19.57 5.22
N ASP A 332 -20.38 -18.52 5.00
CA ASP A 332 -20.61 -17.91 3.69
C ASP A 332 -19.32 -17.26 3.14
N TYR A 333 -18.59 -16.55 4.01
CA TYR A 333 -17.28 -15.96 3.69
C TYR A 333 -16.25 -17.04 3.32
N GLN A 334 -16.18 -18.14 4.07
CA GLN A 334 -15.28 -19.26 3.79
C GLN A 334 -15.63 -19.99 2.49
N ALA A 335 -16.92 -20.14 2.17
CA ALA A 335 -17.36 -20.65 0.88
C ALA A 335 -16.92 -19.72 -0.26
N GLY A 336 -17.03 -18.39 -0.06
CA GLY A 336 -16.53 -17.39 -0.99
C GLY A 336 -15.04 -17.48 -1.25
N LEU A 337 -14.22 -17.69 -0.19
CA LEU A 337 -12.77 -17.88 -0.33
C LEU A 337 -12.44 -19.12 -1.18
N LYS A 338 -13.13 -20.24 -0.96
CA LYS A 338 -12.94 -21.47 -1.75
C LYS A 338 -13.33 -21.30 -3.22
N ALA A 339 -14.34 -20.49 -3.49
CA ALA A 339 -14.87 -20.29 -4.83
C ALA A 339 -14.23 -19.11 -5.59
N GLY A 340 -13.45 -18.24 -4.92
CA GLY A 340 -13.01 -16.96 -5.49
C GLY A 340 -14.17 -16.00 -5.75
N ASP A 341 -15.24 -16.06 -4.95
CA ASP A 341 -16.46 -15.26 -5.13
C ASP A 341 -16.39 -13.94 -4.36
N TYR A 342 -16.00 -12.87 -5.05
CA TYR A 342 -15.88 -11.51 -4.51
C TYR A 342 -17.21 -10.81 -4.23
N SER A 343 -18.36 -11.45 -4.47
CA SER A 343 -19.61 -11.01 -3.85
C SER A 343 -19.66 -11.35 -2.35
N ARG A 344 -18.80 -12.27 -1.88
CA ARG A 344 -18.72 -12.75 -0.50
C ARG A 344 -17.40 -12.43 0.18
N ILE A 345 -16.30 -12.31 -0.57
CA ILE A 345 -14.99 -11.99 0.00
C ILE A 345 -14.64 -10.51 -0.14
N HIS A 346 -13.86 -10.00 0.80
CA HIS A 346 -13.53 -8.59 0.89
C HIS A 346 -12.48 -8.17 -0.16
N THR A 347 -12.59 -6.93 -0.62
CA THR A 347 -11.59 -6.28 -1.51
C THR A 347 -11.07 -5.02 -0.81
N PRO A 348 -9.89 -5.07 -0.16
CA PRO A 348 -9.43 -4.04 0.78
C PRO A 348 -8.81 -2.83 0.07
N VAL A 349 -9.67 -1.98 -0.49
CA VAL A 349 -9.28 -0.72 -1.12
C VAL A 349 -9.90 0.49 -0.42
N GLY A 350 -9.17 1.61 -0.45
CA GLY A 350 -9.61 2.89 0.12
C GLY A 350 -10.45 3.70 -0.86
N GLU A 351 -10.85 4.90 -0.43
CA GLU A 351 -11.70 5.80 -1.22
C GLU A 351 -11.02 6.28 -2.51
N GLY A 352 -9.69 6.18 -2.59
CA GLY A 352 -8.92 6.40 -3.82
C GLY A 352 -9.14 5.35 -4.92
N ALA A 353 -9.95 4.31 -4.70
CA ALA A 353 -10.21 3.23 -5.67
C ALA A 353 -10.68 3.76 -7.03
N GLY A 354 -11.48 4.83 -7.07
CA GLY A 354 -11.94 5.46 -8.31
C GLY A 354 -10.85 6.03 -9.23
N LEU A 355 -9.61 6.12 -8.74
CA LEU A 355 -8.44 6.58 -9.50
C LEU A 355 -7.59 5.41 -10.06
N ILE A 356 -7.91 4.17 -9.69
CA ILE A 356 -7.22 2.96 -10.13
C ILE A 356 -7.88 2.49 -11.43
N ARG A 357 -7.20 2.65 -12.57
CA ARG A 357 -7.80 2.39 -13.91
C ARG A 357 -7.32 1.12 -14.61
N ALA A 358 -6.23 0.53 -14.12
CA ALA A 358 -5.65 -0.69 -14.66
C ALA A 358 -4.77 -1.39 -13.61
N ILE A 359 -4.50 -2.67 -13.87
CA ILE A 359 -3.47 -3.45 -13.19
C ILE A 359 -2.18 -3.24 -13.99
N ASP A 360 -1.26 -2.45 -13.44
CA ASP A 360 0.00 -2.09 -14.09
C ASP A 360 1.19 -2.61 -13.27
N PRO A 361 2.38 -2.77 -13.88
CA PRO A 361 3.60 -3.01 -13.12
C PRO A 361 3.84 -1.91 -12.07
N ALA A 362 4.28 -2.28 -10.87
CA ALA A 362 4.51 -1.33 -9.78
C ALA A 362 5.48 -0.21 -10.17
N ALA A 363 6.49 -0.53 -10.98
CA ALA A 363 7.44 0.46 -11.49
C ALA A 363 6.76 1.53 -12.38
N ASP A 364 5.83 1.13 -13.23
CA ASP A 364 5.11 2.07 -14.11
C ASP A 364 4.14 2.94 -13.33
N ILE A 365 3.47 2.37 -12.32
CA ILE A 365 2.64 3.10 -11.36
C ILE A 365 3.48 4.20 -10.70
N ILE A 366 4.61 3.84 -10.10
CA ILE A 366 5.48 4.76 -9.39
C ILE A 366 5.97 5.87 -10.33
N ARG A 367 6.46 5.52 -11.53
CA ARG A 367 6.92 6.50 -12.53
C ARG A 367 5.83 7.47 -12.94
N ALA A 368 4.61 6.97 -13.18
CA ALA A 368 3.47 7.80 -13.56
C ALA A 368 3.09 8.77 -12.43
N MET A 369 3.02 8.27 -11.19
CA MET A 369 2.75 9.09 -10.00
C MET A 369 3.81 10.19 -9.83
N THR A 370 5.10 9.85 -9.90
CA THR A 370 6.18 10.82 -9.73
C THR A 370 6.17 11.88 -10.83
N ARG A 371 6.01 11.46 -12.10
CA ARG A 371 5.95 12.38 -13.24
C ARG A 371 4.78 13.36 -13.12
N GLU A 372 3.59 12.86 -12.86
CA GLU A 372 2.42 13.72 -12.70
C GLU A 372 2.59 14.65 -11.49
N ALA A 373 3.13 14.18 -10.36
CA ALA A 373 3.39 15.03 -9.20
C ALA A 373 4.35 16.19 -9.55
N LEU A 374 5.45 15.90 -10.24
CA LEU A 374 6.39 16.92 -10.74
C LEU A 374 5.69 17.95 -11.63
N GLU A 375 4.80 17.53 -12.50
CA GLU A 375 4.00 18.42 -13.35
C GLU A 375 3.10 19.33 -12.51
N ARG A 376 2.38 18.78 -11.51
CA ARG A 376 1.51 19.58 -10.62
C ARG A 376 2.28 20.61 -9.81
N LEU A 377 3.42 20.22 -9.24
CA LEU A 377 4.28 21.10 -8.42
C LEU A 377 4.94 22.21 -9.24
N ARG A 378 5.25 21.96 -10.52
CA ARG A 378 5.77 23.00 -11.43
C ARG A 378 4.70 24.02 -11.81
N LEU A 379 3.46 23.59 -12.00
CA LEU A 379 2.34 24.48 -12.33
C LEU A 379 2.00 25.43 -11.17
N SER A 380 2.13 24.98 -9.91
CA SER A 380 1.95 25.86 -8.74
C SER A 380 3.03 26.93 -8.57
N GLY A 381 4.18 26.78 -9.24
CA GLY A 381 5.27 27.76 -9.20
C GLY A 381 5.21 28.82 -10.31
N ARG A 382 4.22 28.78 -11.21
CA ARG A 382 4.06 29.79 -12.28
C ARG A 382 3.30 31.00 -11.74
N PRO A 383 3.79 32.24 -11.96
CA PRO A 383 3.01 33.44 -11.64
C PRO A 383 1.69 33.42 -12.41
N ASP A 384 0.61 33.77 -11.73
CA ASP A 384 -0.73 33.91 -12.31
C ASP A 384 -0.72 35.06 -13.33
N PRO A 385 -1.00 34.81 -14.63
CA PRO A 385 -1.05 35.86 -15.64
C PRO A 385 -2.20 36.86 -15.43
N HIS A 386 -3.06 36.64 -14.44
CA HIS A 386 -4.16 37.53 -14.06
C HIS A 386 -3.97 38.22 -12.70
N ARG A 387 -2.79 38.07 -12.07
CA ARG A 387 -2.37 38.92 -10.94
C ARG A 387 -1.40 39.98 -11.42
N ASP A 388 -1.96 41.07 -11.95
CA ASP A 388 -1.32 42.39 -12.00
C ASP A 388 -2.15 43.38 -11.16
#